data_AF-A0A7C5H7W3-F1
#
_entry.id   AF-A0A7C5H7W3-F1
#
_cell.length_a   1.000
_cell.length_b   1.000
_cell.length_c   1.000
_cell.angle_alpha   90.00
_cell.angle_beta   90.00
_cell.angle_gamma   90.00
#
_symmetry.space_group_name_H-M   'P 1'
#
loop_
_entity.id
_entity.type
_entity.pdbx_description
1 polymer ?
#
loop_
_entity_poly.entity_id
_entity_poly.type
_entity_poly.pdbx_seq_one_letter_code
_entity_poly.pdbx_strand_id
1 'polypeptide(L)' 'MSSIQFICPKCKKVNSLPLKERYSKANCGGCGSSLLNAKPIEANGADFNYILQNSTVPV' A
#
# COMPACT_ATOMS: atom_id res chain seq x y z
N MET A 1 2.40 3.53 18.88
CA MET A 1 3.16 3.82 17.65
C MET A 1 2.16 3.82 16.49
N SER A 2 2.06 4.91 15.73
CA SER A 2 1.10 5.04 14.63
C SER A 2 1.60 4.30 13.38
N SER A 3 0.67 3.72 12.61
CA SER A 3 0.96 2.99 11.37
C SER A 3 0.09 3.48 10.22
N ILE A 4 0.60 3.37 8.99
CA ILE A 4 -0.18 3.54 7.77
C ILE A 4 -0.48 2.19 7.15
N GLN A 5 -1.68 2.04 6.58
CA GLN A 5 -2.02 0.89 5.73
C GLN A 5 -1.83 1.29 4.28
N PHE A 6 -0.95 0.57 3.60
CA PHE A 6 -0.59 0.82 2.21
C PHE A 6 -0.80 -0.45 1.39
N ILE A 7 -1.54 -0.32 0.29
CA ILE A 7 -1.85 -1.44 -0.59
C ILE A 7 -0.74 -1.58 -1.63
N CYS A 8 -0.15 -2.77 -1.72
CA CYS A 8 0.89 -3.05 -2.69
C CYS A 8 0.32 -2.99 -4.12
N PRO A 9 0.83 -2.12 -5.01
CA PRO A 9 0.30 -2.01 -6.37
C PRO A 9 0.47 -3.26 -7.24
N LYS A 10 1.42 -4.14 -6.88
CA LYS A 10 1.75 -5.33 -7.66
C LYS A 10 0.89 -6.55 -7.33
N CYS A 11 0.60 -6.75 -6.04
CA CYS A 11 -0.10 -7.95 -5.57
C CYS A 11 -1.31 -7.66 -4.69
N LYS A 12 -1.72 -6.38 -4.58
CA LYS A 12 -2.88 -5.89 -3.82
C LYS A 12 -2.90 -6.22 -2.33
N LYS A 13 -1.79 -6.74 -1.77
CA LYS A 13 -1.67 -7.04 -0.34
C LYS A 13 -1.60 -5.75 0.47
N VAL A 14 -2.40 -5.66 1.54
CA VAL A 14 -2.31 -4.61 2.56
C VAL A 14 -1.02 -4.80 3.36
N ASN A 15 -0.23 -3.73 3.47
CA ASN A 15 0.97 -3.70 4.30
C ASN A 15 0.82 -2.61 5.36
N SER A 16 1.10 -2.98 6.61
CA SER A 16 1.22 -2.01 7.71
C SER A 16 2.65 -1.50 7.77
N LEU A 17 2.82 -0.19 7.62
CA LEU A 17 4.11 0.48 7.71
C LEU A 17 4.11 1.43 8.92
N PRO A 18 5.22 1.53 9.67
CA PRO A 18 5.32 2.52 10.75
C PRO A 18 5.22 3.93 10.17
N LEU A 19 4.41 4.81 10.74
CA LEU A 19 4.30 6.20 10.26
C LEU A 19 5.66 6.91 10.42
N LYS A 20 6.22 7.39 9.31
CA LYS A 20 7.51 8.10 9.25
C LYS A 20 7.43 9.19 8.18
N GLU A 21 8.19 10.27 8.36
CA GLU A 21 8.31 11.31 7.32
C GLU A 21 8.96 10.78 6.05
N ARG A 22 9.91 9.85 6.18
CA ARG A 22 10.63 9.24 5.05
C ARG A 22 10.92 7.77 5.30
N TYR A 23 10.87 6.99 4.21
CA TYR A 23 11.28 5.59 4.17
C TYR A 23 12.47 5.45 3.24
N SER A 24 13.56 4.84 3.71
CA SER A 24 14.68 4.43 2.84
C SER A 24 14.43 3.06 2.20
N LYS A 25 13.61 2.23 2.85
CA LYS A 25 13.23 0.90 2.38
C LYS A 25 11.84 0.54 2.90
N ALA A 26 10.98 0.08 2.01
CA ALA A 26 9.71 -0.55 2.35
C ALA A 26 9.40 -1.59 1.26
N ASN A 27 9.34 -2.87 1.64
CA ASN A 27 9.06 -3.97 0.72
C ASN A 27 7.75 -4.63 1.14
N CYS A 28 6.98 -5.08 0.14
CA CYS A 28 5.74 -5.81 0.37
C CYS A 28 6.04 -7.14 1.08
N GLY A 29 5.38 -7.40 2.21
CA GLY A 29 5.48 -8.67 2.93
C GLY A 29 4.76 -9.84 2.23
N GLY A 30 4.27 -9.66 0.99
CA GLY A 30 3.67 -10.71 0.18
C GLY A 30 4.54 -11.11 -1.01
N CYS A 31 4.91 -10.14 -1.83
CA CYS A 31 5.66 -10.37 -3.07
C CYS A 31 7.10 -9.82 -3.05
N GLY A 32 7.55 -9.24 -1.94
CA GLY A 32 8.90 -8.69 -1.77
C GLY A 32 9.21 -7.42 -2.57
N SER A 33 8.31 -6.98 -3.45
CA SER A 33 8.53 -5.80 -4.30
C SER A 33 8.53 -4.50 -3.49
N SER A 34 9.31 -3.50 -3.95
CA SER A 34 9.37 -2.18 -3.30
C SER A 34 8.00 -1.51 -3.31
N LEU A 35 7.59 -0.99 -2.14
CA LEU A 35 6.41 -0.16 -1.96
C LEU A 35 6.70 1.32 -2.24
N LEU A 36 7.98 1.70 -2.34
CA LEU A 36 8.40 3.09 -2.60
C LEU A 36 8.41 3.43 -4.10
N ASN A 37 8.50 2.42 -4.96
CA ASN A 37 8.38 2.57 -6.42
C ASN A 37 6.93 2.28 -6.86
N ALA A 38 5.96 2.82 -6.13
CA ALA A 38 4.55 2.57 -6.37
C ALA A 38 4.12 3.17 -7.71
N LYS A 39 3.32 2.41 -8.45
CA LYS A 39 2.63 2.86 -9.66
C LYS A 39 1.12 2.92 -9.39
N PRO A 40 0.34 3.68 -10.17
CA PRO A 40 -1.11 3.63 -10.09
C PRO A 40 -1.62 2.18 -10.20
N ILE A 41 -2.68 1.88 -9.46
CA ILE A 41 -3.37 0.60 -9.52
C ILE A 41 -4.53 0.75 -10.49
N GLU A 42 -4.55 -0.05 -11.55
CA GLU A 42 -5.76 -0.21 -12.33
C GLU A 42 -6.79 -1.00 -11.49
N ALA A 43 -7.87 -0.32 -11.12
CA ALA A 43 -8.91 -0.85 -10.25
C ALA A 43 -10.24 -0.93 -11.01
N ASN A 44 -10.93 -2.06 -10.88
CA ASN A 44 -12.36 -2.14 -11.19
C ASN A 44 -13.20 -1.71 -9.97
N GLY A 45 -14.54 -1.76 -10.06
CA GLY A 45 -15.42 -1.33 -8.96
C GLY A 45 -15.21 -2.10 -7.65
N ALA A 46 -14.93 -3.41 -7.71
CA ALA A 46 -14.66 -4.20 -6.51
C ALA A 46 -13.29 -3.86 -5.89
N ASP A 47 -12.27 -3.68 -6.74
CA ASP A 47 -10.94 -3.26 -6.32
C ASP A 47 -10.95 -1.88 -5.66
N PHE A 48 -11.71 -0.93 -6.23
CA PHE A 48 -11.79 0.43 -5.71
C PHE A 48 -12.37 0.48 -4.29
N ASN A 49 -13.47 -0.24 -4.05
CA ASN A 49 -14.06 -0.36 -2.72
C ASN A 49 -13.11 -1.02 -1.73
N TYR A 50 -12.44 -2.09 -2.16
CA TYR A 50 -11.41 -2.75 -1.34
C TYR A 50 -10.28 -1.78 -0.97
N ILE A 51 -9.82 -0.99 -1.94
CA ILE A 51 -8.75 -0.02 -1.74
C ILE A 51 -9.14 1.07 -0.75
N LEU A 52 -10.34 1.64 -0.90
CA LEU A 52 -10.86 2.67 0.00
C LEU A 52 -10.99 2.18 1.46
N GLN A 53 -11.40 0.93 1.65
CA GLN A 53 -11.58 0.36 3.00
C GLN A 53 -10.26 0.03 3.70
N ASN A 54 -9.19 -0.22 2.94
CA ASN A 54 -7.95 -0.77 3.47
C ASN A 54 -6.72 0.13 3.28
N SER A 55 -6.89 1.31 2.68
CA SER A 55 -5.84 2.32 2.53
C SER A 55 -6.05 3.46 3.52
N THR A 56 -5.02 3.82 4.28
CA THR A 56 -5.02 5.05 5.09
C THR A 56 -4.32 6.20 4.37
N VAL A 57 -3.79 5.96 3.17
CA VAL A 57 -3.22 7.00 2.31
C VAL A 57 -4.28 7.50 1.32
N PRO A 58 -4.23 8.77 0.90
CA PRO A 58 -5.13 9.31 -0.12
C PRO A 58 -5.08 8.48 -1.41
N VAL A 59 -6.24 8.31 -2.05
CA VAL A 59 -6.45 7.52 -3.28
C VAL A 59 -7.12 8.35 -4.37
#